data_AF-A0AA86SLY6-F1
#
_entry.id   AF-A0AA86SLY6-F1
#
_cell.length_a   1.000
_cell.length_b   1.000
_cell.length_c   1.000
_cell.angle_alpha   90.00
_cell.angle_beta   90.00
_cell.angle_gamma   90.00
#
_symmetry.space_group_name_H-M   'P 1'
#
loop_
_entity.id
_entity.type
_entity.pdbx_description
1 polymer ?
#
loop_
_entity_poly.entity_id
_entity_poly.type
_entity_poly.pdbx_seq_one_letter_code
_entity_poly.pdbx_strand_id
1 'polypeptide(L)'
;MAPRTSLFQLEAAGRHYCEDHWDALKDQHNEINYLDLLQYCFSSAYMLALLHDVLGIAMKEKRVGFGSQKINTNVDWTLGSFIIETTAEPLELEHINTGMIVGNESVTYFSLFAFLFLIILAAFFVMQWRKPQLKTVYDLEKGQYIVTRIRR
;
A
#
# COMPACT_ATOMS: atom_id res chain seq x y z
N MET A 1 26.08 -13.05 24.00
CA MET A 1 25.45 -13.95 23.00
C MET A 1 24.14 -14.43 23.60
N ALA A 2 23.01 -14.39 22.88
CA ALA A 2 21.71 -14.79 23.45
C ALA A 2 21.72 -16.29 23.79
N PRO A 3 21.18 -16.73 24.95
CA PRO A 3 21.08 -18.14 25.27
C PRO A 3 20.30 -18.89 24.19
N ARG A 4 20.85 -20.06 23.81
CA ARG A 4 20.25 -20.96 22.82
C ARG A 4 19.78 -22.21 23.55
N THR A 5 18.50 -22.51 23.40
CA THR A 5 17.87 -23.72 23.92
C THR A 5 16.97 -24.29 22.83
N SER A 6 16.82 -25.61 22.81
CA SER A 6 15.83 -26.24 21.92
C SER A 6 14.43 -26.14 22.51
N LEU A 7 13.39 -26.14 21.68
CA LEU A 7 12.01 -26.16 22.17
C LEU A 7 11.72 -27.40 23.02
N PHE A 8 12.39 -28.52 22.79
CA PHE A 8 12.32 -29.71 23.65
C PHE A 8 12.75 -29.43 25.09
N GLN A 9 13.81 -28.64 25.28
CA GLN A 9 14.28 -28.24 26.61
C GLN A 9 13.34 -27.20 27.25
N LEU A 10 12.77 -26.31 26.42
CA LEU A 10 11.76 -25.35 26.88
C LEU A 10 10.49 -26.08 27.36
N GLU A 11 10.01 -27.08 26.62
CA GLU A 11 8.87 -27.91 27.01
C GLU A 11 9.14 -28.64 28.33
N ALA A 12 10.31 -29.28 28.46
CA ALA A 12 10.65 -30.03 29.68
C ALA A 12 10.72 -29.11 30.91
N ALA A 13 11.31 -27.93 30.77
CA ALA A 13 11.38 -26.94 31.85
C ALA A 13 10.00 -26.37 32.19
N GLY A 14 9.17 -26.06 31.18
CA GLY A 14 7.80 -25.59 31.37
C GLY A 14 6.93 -26.63 32.08
N ARG A 15 7.03 -27.91 31.68
CA ARG A 15 6.31 -29.01 32.32
C ARG A 15 6.71 -29.17 33.79
N HIS A 16 8.02 -29.19 34.07
CA HIS A 16 8.53 -29.26 35.45
C HIS A 16 7.96 -28.11 36.29
N TYR A 17 8.04 -26.88 35.78
CA TYR A 17 7.50 -25.71 36.46
C TYR A 17 5.99 -25.81 36.72
N CYS A 18 5.21 -26.33 35.77
CA CYS A 18 3.76 -26.50 35.92
C CYS A 18 3.37 -27.61 36.91
N GLU A 19 4.21 -28.63 37.10
CA GLU A 19 3.93 -29.79 37.95
C GLU A 19 4.42 -29.60 39.40
N ASP A 20 5.29 -28.63 39.64
CA ASP A 20 5.81 -28.32 40.97
C ASP A 20 4.75 -27.70 41.91
N HIS A 21 4.96 -27.89 43.22
CA HIS A 21 4.09 -27.28 44.23
C HIS A 21 4.33 -25.77 44.31
N TRP A 22 3.23 -25.02 44.38
CA TRP A 22 3.28 -23.55 44.40
C TRP A 22 4.16 -22.96 45.51
N ASP A 23 4.14 -23.55 46.70
CA ASP A 23 4.95 -23.05 47.82
C ASP A 23 6.45 -23.26 47.58
N ALA A 24 6.84 -24.39 46.99
CA ALA A 24 8.23 -24.64 46.60
C ALA A 24 8.70 -23.67 45.50
N LEU A 25 7.85 -23.40 44.51
CA LEU A 25 8.16 -22.44 43.43
C LEU A 25 8.37 -21.02 43.95
N LYS A 26 7.55 -20.61 44.92
CA LYS A 26 7.62 -19.29 45.57
C LYS A 26 8.91 -19.13 46.37
N ASP A 27 9.31 -20.17 47.09
CA ASP A 27 10.56 -20.18 47.85
C ASP A 27 11.78 -20.19 46.92
N GLN A 28 11.73 -20.98 45.85
CA GLN A 28 12.81 -21.11 44.85
C GLN A 28 13.01 -19.84 44.01
N HIS A 29 11.94 -19.09 43.74
CA HIS A 29 11.93 -17.92 42.85
C HIS A 29 11.46 -16.65 43.55
N ASN A 30 11.89 -16.45 44.81
CA ASN A 30 11.47 -15.32 45.65
C ASN A 30 11.91 -13.93 45.13
N GLU A 31 12.89 -13.87 44.24
CA GLU A 31 13.34 -12.63 43.58
C GLU A 31 12.41 -12.18 42.44
N ILE A 32 11.55 -13.08 41.95
CA ILE A 32 10.65 -12.81 40.83
C ILE A 32 9.34 -12.20 41.37
N ASN A 33 8.77 -11.26 40.61
CA ASN A 33 7.46 -10.71 40.94
C ASN A 33 6.40 -11.81 41.00
N TYR A 34 5.57 -11.79 42.04
CA TYR A 34 4.49 -12.76 42.24
C TYR A 34 3.56 -12.94 41.02
N LEU A 35 3.20 -11.84 40.36
CA LEU A 35 2.32 -11.88 39.18
C LEU A 35 3.00 -12.51 37.97
N ASP A 36 4.31 -12.30 37.81
CA ASP A 36 5.09 -12.93 36.74
C ASP A 36 5.24 -14.44 37.00
N LEU A 37 5.49 -14.80 38.27
CA LEU A 37 5.62 -16.19 38.71
C LEU A 37 4.35 -17.01 38.40
N LEU A 38 3.16 -16.43 38.63
CA LEU A 38 1.88 -17.09 38.32
C LEU A 38 1.71 -17.37 36.82
N GLN A 39 2.32 -16.58 35.95
CA GLN A 39 2.10 -16.66 34.51
C GLN A 39 3.00 -17.66 33.80
N TYR A 40 4.15 -18.03 34.37
CA TYR A 40 5.16 -18.82 33.65
C TYR A 40 4.68 -20.20 33.17
N CYS A 41 3.79 -20.88 33.89
CA CYS A 41 3.23 -22.14 33.42
C CYS A 41 2.44 -21.94 32.11
N PHE A 42 1.51 -20.99 32.09
CA PHE A 42 0.74 -20.66 30.89
C PHE A 42 1.63 -20.10 29.78
N SER A 43 2.50 -19.14 30.11
CA SER A 43 3.38 -18.47 29.14
C SER A 43 4.34 -19.44 28.47
N SER A 44 4.89 -20.41 29.18
CA SER A 44 5.78 -21.43 28.59
C SER A 44 5.03 -22.35 27.61
N ALA A 45 3.83 -22.83 27.99
CA ALA A 45 2.98 -23.64 27.11
C ALA A 45 2.52 -22.85 25.87
N TYR A 46 2.12 -21.59 26.06
CA TYR A 46 1.73 -20.70 24.96
C TYR A 46 2.89 -20.44 24.00
N MET A 47 4.07 -20.14 24.51
CA MET A 47 5.27 -19.94 23.68
C MET A 47 5.61 -21.20 22.88
N LEU A 48 5.50 -22.39 23.48
CA LEU A 48 5.73 -23.63 22.77
C LEU A 48 4.72 -23.83 21.63
N ALA A 49 3.42 -23.65 21.89
CA ALA A 49 2.38 -23.78 20.88
C ALA A 49 2.54 -22.76 19.74
N LEU A 50 2.87 -21.51 20.07
CA LEU A 50 3.14 -20.47 19.08
C LEU A 50 4.34 -20.82 18.21
N LEU A 51 5.47 -21.20 18.83
CA LEU A 51 6.71 -21.45 18.10
C LEU A 51 6.64 -22.76 17.29
N HIS A 52 6.13 -23.84 17.87
CA HIS A 52 6.11 -25.14 17.23
C HIS A 52 4.91 -25.30 16.29
N ASP A 53 3.70 -25.11 16.81
CA ASP A 53 2.47 -25.48 16.09
C ASP A 53 2.05 -24.42 15.07
N VAL A 54 2.21 -23.13 15.43
CA VAL A 54 1.80 -22.01 14.56
C VAL A 54 2.93 -21.61 13.60
N LEU A 55 4.16 -21.46 14.10
CA LEU A 55 5.30 -20.99 13.31
C LEU A 55 6.14 -22.12 12.69
N GLY A 56 5.87 -23.38 13.02
CA GLY A 56 6.52 -24.54 12.41
C GLY A 56 7.99 -24.75 12.81
N ILE A 57 8.43 -24.18 13.95
CA ILE A 57 9.81 -24.33 14.41
C ILE A 57 10.00 -25.75 14.94
N ALA A 58 10.99 -26.46 14.40
CA ALA A 58 11.25 -27.84 14.81
C ALA A 58 11.67 -27.94 16.29
N MET A 59 11.23 -29.00 16.98
CA MET A 59 11.50 -29.19 18.42
C MET A 59 12.99 -29.21 18.80
N LYS A 60 13.85 -29.64 17.87
CA LYS A 60 15.31 -29.75 18.03
C LYS A 60 16.08 -28.56 17.45
N GLU A 61 15.37 -27.53 16.95
CA GLU A 61 15.99 -26.34 16.37
C GLU A 61 16.84 -25.61 17.42
N LYS A 62 18.05 -25.19 17.03
CA LYS A 62 19.04 -24.49 17.89
C LYS A 62 19.46 -23.13 17.33
N ARG A 63 18.98 -22.75 16.15
CA ARG A 63 19.27 -21.45 15.52
C ARG A 63 18.52 -20.30 16.20
N VAL A 64 17.38 -20.59 16.83
CA VAL A 64 16.60 -19.61 17.60
C VAL A 64 17.32 -19.30 18.90
N GLY A 65 17.59 -18.01 19.13
CA GLY A 65 18.14 -17.51 20.40
C GLY A 65 17.08 -16.71 21.14
N PHE A 66 17.04 -16.86 22.47
CA PHE A 66 16.11 -16.17 23.34
C PHE A 66 16.88 -15.08 24.10
N GLY A 67 16.45 -13.82 24.04
CA GLY A 67 17.08 -12.75 24.82
C GLY A 67 16.89 -11.37 24.21
N SER A 68 16.79 -10.37 25.08
CA SER A 68 16.55 -8.96 24.75
C SER A 68 17.84 -8.16 24.53
N GLN A 69 18.98 -8.59 25.09
CA GLN A 69 20.25 -7.86 25.02
C GLN A 69 21.26 -8.53 24.09
N LYS A 70 21.55 -7.88 22.96
CA LYS A 70 22.73 -8.19 22.16
C LYS A 70 23.78 -7.06 22.18
N ILE A 71 23.40 -5.80 22.40
CA ILE A 71 24.30 -4.64 22.33
C ILE A 71 23.86 -3.52 23.29
N ASN A 72 24.03 -3.66 24.62
CA ASN A 72 23.78 -2.60 25.63
C ASN A 72 22.45 -1.78 25.53
N THR A 73 21.54 -2.20 24.66
CA THR A 73 20.28 -1.60 24.25
C THR A 73 19.33 -2.74 23.92
N ASN A 74 18.05 -2.54 24.19
CA ASN A 74 17.02 -3.51 23.81
C ASN A 74 16.88 -3.44 22.29
N VAL A 75 17.16 -4.56 21.62
CA VAL A 75 17.01 -4.64 20.16
C VAL A 75 15.55 -4.99 19.88
N ASP A 76 14.73 -3.94 19.86
CA ASP A 76 13.30 -4.02 19.58
C ASP A 76 12.95 -3.17 18.35
N TRP A 77 11.70 -3.30 17.92
CA TRP A 77 11.14 -2.53 16.79
C TRP A 77 11.29 -1.02 16.97
N THR A 78 11.40 -0.53 18.21
CA THR A 78 11.59 0.89 18.55
C THR A 78 12.92 1.45 18.05
N LEU A 79 13.99 0.66 18.05
CA LEU A 79 15.27 1.06 17.46
C LEU A 79 15.13 1.21 15.94
N GLY A 80 14.41 0.28 15.32
CA GLY A 80 14.11 0.34 13.88
C GLY A 80 13.27 1.55 13.51
N SER A 81 12.23 1.88 14.30
CA SER A 81 11.42 3.08 14.06
C SER A 81 12.23 4.36 14.22
N PHE A 82 13.07 4.46 15.25
CA PHE A 82 13.94 5.60 15.45
C PHE A 82 14.90 5.81 14.28
N ILE A 83 15.53 4.74 13.78
CA ILE A 83 16.41 4.81 12.61
C ILE A 83 15.60 5.34 11.42
N ILE A 84 14.45 4.74 11.10
CA ILE A 84 13.62 5.19 9.97
C ILE A 84 13.23 6.67 10.09
N GLU A 85 12.85 7.13 11.28
CA GLU A 85 12.45 8.52 11.52
C GLU A 85 13.63 9.50 11.42
N THR A 86 14.82 9.09 11.86
CA THR A 86 16.02 9.95 11.87
C THR A 86 16.86 9.89 10.60
N THR A 87 16.82 8.78 9.86
CA THR A 87 17.48 8.60 8.57
C THR A 87 16.54 8.78 7.39
N ALA A 88 15.26 9.05 7.65
CA ALA A 88 14.45 9.74 6.67
C ALA A 88 15.13 11.09 6.42
N GLU A 89 16.02 11.13 5.42
CA GLU A 89 16.22 12.34 4.65
C GLU A 89 14.82 12.90 4.42
N PRO A 90 14.62 14.23 4.47
CA PRO A 90 13.44 14.75 3.82
C PRO A 90 13.51 14.12 2.44
N LEU A 91 12.57 13.22 2.15
CA LEU A 91 12.08 13.07 0.82
C LEU A 91 11.70 14.54 0.55
N GLU A 92 12.62 15.30 -0.02
CA GLU A 92 12.32 16.05 -1.21
C GLU A 92 11.62 15.01 -2.08
N LEU A 93 10.33 14.83 -1.76
CA LEU A 93 9.26 14.59 -2.66
C LEU A 93 9.53 15.68 -3.66
N GLU A 94 10.46 15.39 -4.59
CA GLU A 94 10.86 16.20 -5.71
C GLU A 94 9.53 16.71 -6.16
N HIS A 95 9.29 17.99 -5.87
CA HIS A 95 7.95 18.55 -5.93
C HIS A 95 7.56 18.24 -7.35
N ILE A 96 6.72 17.21 -7.55
CA ILE A 96 6.29 16.81 -8.88
C ILE A 96 5.42 17.99 -9.19
N ASN A 97 6.08 18.98 -9.78
CA ASN A 97 5.54 20.23 -10.16
C ASN A 97 4.66 19.80 -11.31
N THR A 98 3.45 19.42 -10.98
CA THR A 98 2.41 18.98 -11.91
C THR A 98 2.10 20.13 -12.88
N GLY A 99 2.53 21.36 -12.55
CA GLY A 99 2.62 22.50 -13.47
C GLY A 99 3.79 22.49 -14.46
N MET A 100 4.79 21.62 -14.33
CA MET A 100 5.92 21.49 -15.28
C MET A 100 5.66 20.42 -16.36
N ILE A 101 4.79 19.44 -16.09
CA ILE A 101 4.31 18.50 -17.12
C ILE A 101 3.38 19.21 -18.12
N VAL A 102 2.63 20.20 -17.64
CA VAL A 102 1.91 21.16 -18.49
C VAL A 102 2.78 22.41 -18.63
N GLY A 103 3.94 22.27 -19.28
CA GLY A 103 4.82 23.39 -19.57
C GLY A 103 4.04 24.50 -20.30
N ASN A 104 4.40 25.77 -20.08
CA ASN A 104 3.73 26.93 -20.69
C ASN A 104 3.59 26.80 -22.23
N GLU A 105 4.52 26.06 -22.85
CA GLU A 105 4.50 25.65 -24.25
C GLU A 105 3.30 24.76 -24.61
N SER A 106 2.95 23.79 -23.77
CA SER A 106 1.79 22.92 -23.97
C SER A 106 0.48 23.73 -23.95
N VAL A 107 0.33 24.68 -23.03
CA VAL A 107 -0.85 25.56 -22.96
C VAL A 107 -0.97 26.42 -24.22
N THR A 108 0.15 26.93 -24.73
CA THR A 108 0.17 27.69 -25.98
C THR A 108 -0.19 26.83 -27.18
N TYR A 109 0.33 25.60 -27.28
CA TYR A 109 -0.07 24.66 -28.35
C TYR A 109 -1.56 24.30 -28.27
N PHE A 110 -2.08 23.92 -27.10
CA PHE A 110 -3.50 23.61 -26.94
C PHE A 110 -4.40 24.80 -27.27
N SER A 111 -4.00 26.01 -26.89
CA SER A 111 -4.71 27.24 -27.26
C SER A 111 -4.74 27.45 -28.78
N LEU A 112 -3.58 27.32 -29.44
CA LEU A 112 -3.49 27.44 -30.91
C LEU A 112 -4.34 26.40 -31.64
N PHE A 113 -4.31 25.14 -31.20
CA PHE A 113 -5.16 24.08 -31.76
C PHE A 113 -6.65 24.37 -31.58
N ALA A 114 -7.05 24.86 -30.41
CA ALA A 114 -8.45 25.24 -30.16
C ALA A 114 -8.89 26.40 -31.07
N PHE A 115 -8.07 27.44 -31.24
CA PHE A 115 -8.37 28.55 -32.15
C PHE A 115 -8.48 28.10 -33.60
N LEU A 116 -7.53 27.30 -34.08
CA LEU A 116 -7.56 26.76 -35.44
C LEU A 116 -8.80 25.91 -35.69
N PHE A 117 -9.18 25.06 -34.73
CA PHE A 117 -10.37 24.24 -34.81
C PHE A 117 -11.66 25.08 -34.90
N LEU A 118 -11.76 26.15 -34.09
CA LEU A 118 -12.90 27.09 -34.16
C LEU A 118 -12.99 27.80 -35.51
N ILE A 119 -11.86 28.20 -36.11
CA ILE A 119 -11.83 28.80 -37.46
C ILE A 119 -12.34 27.80 -38.50
N ILE A 120 -11.91 26.54 -38.44
CA ILE A 120 -12.35 25.48 -39.36
C ILE A 120 -13.86 25.24 -39.20
N LEU A 121 -14.36 25.16 -37.96
CA LEU A 121 -15.79 25.01 -37.71
C LEU A 121 -16.58 26.21 -38.26
N ALA A 122 -16.14 27.43 -38.00
CA ALA A 122 -16.80 28.64 -38.51
C ALA A 122 -16.83 28.64 -40.05
N ALA A 123 -15.71 28.32 -40.71
CA ALA A 123 -15.65 28.20 -42.17
C ALA A 123 -16.58 27.09 -42.69
N PHE A 124 -16.64 25.95 -42.01
CA PHE A 124 -17.54 24.85 -42.35
C PHE A 124 -19.01 25.25 -42.22
N PHE A 125 -19.40 25.91 -41.12
CA PHE A 125 -20.76 26.43 -40.94
C PHE A 125 -21.10 27.48 -42.00
N VAL A 126 -20.22 28.45 -42.26
CA VAL A 126 -20.43 29.44 -43.33
C VAL A 126 -20.58 28.76 -44.69
N MET A 127 -19.78 27.74 -44.97
CA MET A 127 -19.89 26.96 -46.21
C MET A 127 -21.24 26.23 -46.28
N GLN A 128 -21.70 25.61 -45.20
CA GLN A 128 -23.02 24.98 -45.14
C GLN A 128 -24.17 25.99 -45.31
N TRP A 129 -24.05 27.18 -44.73
CA TRP A 129 -25.04 28.26 -44.87
C TRP A 129 -25.06 28.85 -46.28
N ARG A 130 -23.92 28.85 -46.97
CA ARG A 130 -23.81 29.28 -48.36
C ARG A 130 -24.31 28.25 -49.36
N LYS A 131 -24.43 26.96 -48.99
CA LYS A 131 -25.01 25.95 -49.89
C LYS A 131 -26.51 26.23 -50.06
N PRO A 132 -26.98 26.60 -51.27
CA PRO A 132 -28.41 26.70 -51.50
C PRO A 132 -29.04 25.32 -51.30
N GLN A 133 -30.12 25.26 -50.52
CA GLN A 133 -30.96 24.06 -50.45
C GLN A 133 -31.65 23.93 -51.82
N LEU A 134 -31.07 23.11 -52.70
CA LEU A 134 -31.64 22.82 -54.02
C LEU A 134 -32.71 21.75 -53.82
N LYS A 135 -33.96 22.10 -54.12
CA LYS A 135 -35.05 21.11 -54.18
C LYS A 135 -35.25 20.73 -55.63
N THR A 136 -35.05 19.44 -55.92
CA THR A 136 -35.40 18.84 -57.20
C THR A 136 -36.86 18.42 -57.13
N VAL A 137 -37.70 19.00 -58.00
CA VAL A 137 -39.11 18.60 -58.14
C VAL A 137 -39.28 18.02 -59.54
N TYR A 138 -39.94 16.87 -59.63
CA TYR A 138 -40.23 16.21 -60.90
C TYR A 138 -41.56 16.72 -61.44
N ASP A 139 -41.52 17.35 -62.60
CA ASP A 139 -42.71 17.84 -63.29
C ASP A 139 -43.30 16.70 -64.14
N LEU A 140 -44.46 16.19 -63.72
CA LEU A 140 -45.14 15.07 -64.39
C LEU A 140 -45.75 15.46 -65.74
N GLU A 141 -46.06 16.73 -65.99
CA GLU A 141 -46.65 17.18 -67.26
C GLU A 141 -45.59 17.29 -68.36
N LYS A 142 -44.37 17.70 -68.00
CA LYS A 142 -43.26 17.91 -68.95
C LYS A 142 -42.21 16.79 -68.93
N GLY A 143 -42.31 15.84 -68.01
CA GLY A 143 -41.41 14.68 -67.91
C GLY A 143 -39.96 15.05 -67.61
N GLN A 144 -39.72 16.15 -66.88
CA GLN A 144 -38.38 16.69 -66.62
C GLN A 144 -38.20 17.08 -65.15
N TYR A 145 -36.94 17.01 -64.68
CA TYR A 145 -36.55 17.45 -63.34
C TYR A 145 -36.23 18.94 -63.34
N ILE A 146 -36.90 19.71 -62.48
CA ILE A 146 -36.63 21.13 -62.27
C ILE A 146 -35.88 21.30 -60.95
N VAL A 147 -34.66 21.85 -61.02
CA VAL A 147 -33.86 22.18 -59.86
C VAL A 147 -34.19 23.61 -59.43
N THR A 148 -34.84 23.79 -58.28
CA THR A 148 -35.20 25.11 -57.76
C THR A 148 -34.38 25.46 -56.52
N ARG A 149 -33.90 26.70 -56.45
CA ARG A 149 -33.16 27.23 -55.30
C ARG A 149 -34.16 27.67 -54.24
N ILE A 150 -34.22 26.98 -53.11
CA ILE A 150 -34.99 27.45 -51.96
C ILE A 150 -34.14 28.49 -51.22
N ARG A 151 -34.58 29.75 -51.27
CA ARG A 151 -34.06 30.82 -50.42
C ARG A 151 -34.86 30.74 -49.10
N ARG A 152 -34.19 30.50 -47.99
CA ARG A 152 -34.83 30.58 -46.66
C ARG A 152 -35.08 32.05 -46.33
#